data_AF-A0A815IUP4-F1
#
_entry.id   AF-A0A815IUP4-F1
#
_cell.length_a   1.000
_cell.length_b   1.000
_cell.length_c   1.000
_cell.angle_alpha   90.00
_cell.angle_beta   90.00
_cell.angle_gamma   90.00
#
_symmetry.space_group_name_H-M   'P 1'
#
loop_
_entity.id
_entity.type
_entity.pdbx_description
1 polymer ?
#
loop_
_entity_poly.entity_id
_entity_poly.type
_entity_poly.pdbx_seq_one_letter_code
_entity_poly.pdbx_strand_id
1 'polypeptide(L)'
;MIDRIRIPFRTQPQFDSPHLKTNLLIQFHLSRLEFPRVDYVTDLKSCLDQIIRIIQALIDLCAYKALLNPCILCINLLQMIVQARWITDPDILTLPHITDRSFIRIFSSYLCQLIDIKHETLIHKLQSHLTSTQINDIYDYLIRLPQIELNYNIRGFWSINEETRQLPTNVHADQEYTLQITLKRLNRIRRNDYRQLTTSTVTKSKDESWIFVLGNTDTGELICIKRFNQIIRSQTTVSLSFVTSNIIGRQRLTLYFLSDGYLGLDQQYDFFIDIESASLQTQINTELDSLVDELDQRLAALQ
;
A
#
# COMPACT_ATOMS: atom_id res chain seq x y z
N MET A 1 15.87 -14.98 -25.58
CA MET A 1 14.60 -14.37 -25.06
C MET A 1 14.39 -14.71 -23.59
N ILE A 2 14.66 -15.96 -23.20
CA ILE A 2 14.79 -16.38 -21.80
C ILE A 2 15.87 -15.57 -21.05
N ASP A 3 16.92 -15.13 -21.75
CA ASP A 3 18.02 -14.32 -21.17
C ASP A 3 17.60 -12.89 -20.78
N ARG A 4 16.40 -12.44 -21.16
CA ARG A 4 15.83 -11.13 -20.78
C ARG A 4 15.00 -11.20 -19.49
N ILE A 5 14.86 -12.39 -18.92
CA ILE A 5 14.08 -12.63 -17.70
C ILE A 5 14.94 -12.25 -16.49
N ARG A 6 14.36 -11.48 -15.56
CA ARG A 6 15.09 -11.03 -14.37
C ARG A 6 15.31 -12.12 -13.33
N ILE A 7 14.35 -13.04 -13.18
CA ILE A 7 14.47 -14.13 -12.21
C ILE A 7 14.86 -15.40 -12.96
N PRO A 8 16.10 -15.88 -12.79
CA PRO A 8 16.56 -17.10 -13.45
C PRO A 8 15.85 -18.33 -12.88
N PHE A 9 15.87 -19.42 -13.64
CA PHE A 9 15.32 -20.69 -13.18
C PHE A 9 16.15 -21.22 -12.00
N ARG A 10 15.48 -21.56 -10.89
CA ARG A 10 16.13 -22.18 -9.71
C ARG A 10 16.53 -23.63 -9.96
N THR A 11 15.81 -24.32 -10.84
CA THR A 11 15.99 -25.72 -11.22
C THR A 11 15.84 -25.87 -12.73
N GLN A 12 16.10 -27.06 -13.27
CA GLN A 12 15.88 -27.30 -14.70
C GLN A 12 14.42 -27.01 -15.08
N PRO A 13 14.18 -26.18 -16.11
CA PRO A 13 12.84 -25.76 -16.48
C PRO A 13 12.05 -26.93 -17.06
N GLN A 14 10.93 -27.27 -16.41
CA GLN A 14 9.94 -28.19 -16.96
C GLN A 14 9.00 -27.42 -17.88
N PHE A 15 9.31 -27.39 -19.18
CA PHE A 15 8.56 -26.60 -20.17
C PHE A 15 7.09 -27.01 -20.33
N ASP A 16 6.76 -28.25 -19.94
CA ASP A 16 5.39 -28.76 -19.96
C ASP A 16 4.56 -28.33 -18.73
N SER A 17 5.21 -27.74 -17.72
CA SER A 17 4.53 -27.34 -16.48
C SER A 17 3.72 -26.05 -16.66
N PRO A 18 2.41 -26.04 -16.35
CA PRO A 18 1.62 -24.82 -16.39
C PRO A 18 2.13 -23.76 -15.39
N HIS A 19 2.75 -24.18 -14.27
CA HIS A 19 3.33 -23.25 -13.30
C HIS A 19 4.51 -22.46 -13.88
N LEU A 20 5.35 -23.13 -14.69
CA LEU A 20 6.46 -22.46 -15.36
C LEU A 20 5.92 -21.45 -16.38
N LYS A 21 4.91 -21.84 -17.17
CA LYS A 21 4.24 -20.95 -18.11
C LYS A 21 3.71 -19.70 -17.40
N THR A 22 2.95 -19.86 -16.32
CA THR A 22 2.40 -18.72 -15.55
C THR A 22 3.50 -17.82 -14.99
N ASN A 23 4.56 -18.39 -14.42
CA ASN A 23 5.70 -17.61 -13.92
C ASN A 23 6.34 -16.77 -15.04
N LEU A 24 6.59 -17.38 -16.20
CA LEU A 24 7.16 -16.68 -17.36
C LEU A 24 6.24 -15.56 -17.87
N LEU A 25 4.95 -15.82 -17.98
CA LEU A 25 3.96 -14.82 -18.41
C LEU A 25 3.97 -13.59 -17.49
N ILE A 26 3.99 -13.81 -16.17
CA ILE A 26 4.06 -12.72 -15.19
C ILE A 26 5.37 -11.95 -15.32
N GLN A 27 6.51 -12.63 -15.44
CA GLN A 27 7.80 -11.94 -15.58
C GLN A 27 7.91 -11.12 -16.87
N PHE A 28 7.32 -11.60 -17.96
CA PHE A 28 7.20 -10.82 -19.20
C PHE A 28 6.30 -9.60 -19.03
N HIS A 29 5.16 -9.76 -18.34
CA HIS A 29 4.26 -8.66 -18.00
C HIS A 29 4.95 -7.58 -17.16
N LEU A 30 5.61 -7.97 -16.06
CA LEU A 30 6.34 -7.04 -15.19
C LEU A 30 7.49 -6.32 -15.91
N SER A 31 8.07 -6.97 -16.92
CA SER A 31 9.15 -6.40 -17.73
C SER A 31 8.66 -5.63 -18.96
N ARG A 32 7.35 -5.62 -19.22
CA ARG A 32 6.71 -5.09 -20.44
C ARG A 32 7.38 -5.56 -21.74
N LEU A 33 7.74 -6.83 -21.80
CA LEU A 33 8.33 -7.44 -22.99
C LEU A 33 7.24 -7.82 -23.98
N GLU A 34 7.55 -7.70 -25.28
CA GLU A 34 6.68 -8.20 -26.33
C GLU A 34 6.61 -9.73 -26.30
N PHE A 35 5.39 -10.26 -26.36
CA PHE A 35 5.17 -11.70 -26.44
C PHE A 35 5.44 -12.21 -27.87
N PRO A 36 6.12 -13.34 -28.05
CA PRO A 36 6.36 -13.93 -29.38
C PRO A 36 5.10 -14.31 -30.14
N ARG A 37 4.05 -14.65 -29.39
CA ARG A 37 2.78 -15.17 -29.91
C ARG A 37 1.63 -14.48 -29.21
N VAL A 38 0.58 -14.19 -29.98
CA VAL A 38 -0.62 -13.50 -29.48
C VAL A 38 -1.36 -14.35 -28.44
N ASP A 39 -1.31 -15.69 -28.54
CA ASP A 39 -1.95 -16.61 -27.59
C ASP A 39 -1.48 -16.40 -26.13
N TYR A 40 -0.23 -15.96 -25.94
CA TYR A 40 0.30 -15.67 -24.62
C TYR A 40 -0.32 -14.41 -23.99
N VAL A 41 -0.82 -13.49 -24.81
CA VAL A 41 -1.56 -12.31 -24.31
C VAL A 41 -2.90 -12.75 -23.74
N THR A 42 -3.59 -13.69 -24.40
CA THR A 42 -4.84 -14.25 -23.87
C THR A 42 -4.60 -15.09 -22.61
N ASP A 43 -3.55 -15.91 -22.59
CA ASP A 43 -3.19 -16.68 -21.40
C ASP A 43 -2.83 -15.78 -20.21
N LEU A 44 -2.08 -14.70 -20.46
CA LEU A 44 -1.72 -13.72 -19.44
C LEU A 44 -2.97 -13.07 -18.85
N LYS A 45 -3.94 -12.66 -19.67
CA LYS A 45 -5.20 -12.08 -19.18
C LYS A 45 -5.91 -13.04 -18.21
N SER A 46 -6.02 -14.32 -18.56
CA SER A 46 -6.60 -15.33 -17.67
C SER A 46 -5.81 -15.50 -16.36
N CYS A 47 -4.47 -15.42 -16.42
CA CYS A 47 -3.62 -15.48 -15.22
C CYS A 47 -3.81 -14.25 -14.33
N LEU A 48 -3.80 -13.04 -14.91
CA LEU A 48 -3.94 -11.78 -14.19
C LEU A 48 -5.29 -11.64 -13.48
N ASP A 49 -6.35 -12.21 -14.07
CA ASP A 49 -7.68 -12.22 -13.46
C ASP A 49 -7.75 -13.03 -12.16
N GLN A 50 -6.93 -14.08 -12.03
CA GLN A 50 -6.91 -14.93 -10.85
C GLN A 50 -5.83 -14.53 -9.84
N ILE A 51 -4.68 -14.04 -10.30
CA ILE A 51 -3.52 -13.80 -9.42
C ILE A 51 -3.79 -12.76 -8.34
N ILE A 52 -4.61 -11.75 -8.62
CA ILE A 52 -4.98 -10.72 -7.63
C ILE A 52 -5.67 -11.36 -6.43
N ARG A 53 -6.59 -12.31 -6.65
CA ARG A 53 -7.30 -13.02 -5.58
C ARG A 53 -6.36 -13.90 -4.76
N ILE A 54 -5.42 -14.58 -5.44
CA ILE A 54 -4.42 -15.43 -4.79
C ILE A 54 -3.51 -14.57 -3.89
N ILE A 55 -3.04 -13.42 -4.39
CA ILE A 55 -2.18 -12.52 -3.60
C ILE A 55 -2.93 -11.95 -2.40
N GLN A 56 -4.19 -11.56 -2.56
CA GLN A 56 -5.01 -11.10 -1.44
C GLN A 56 -5.16 -12.21 -0.37
N ALA A 57 -5.40 -13.45 -0.78
CA ALA A 57 -5.42 -14.59 0.16
C ALA A 57 -4.07 -14.83 0.83
N LEU A 58 -2.94 -14.62 0.12
CA LEU A 58 -1.61 -14.69 0.72
C LEU A 58 -1.36 -13.57 1.73
N ILE A 59 -1.84 -12.36 1.47
CA ILE A 59 -1.79 -11.24 2.43
C ILE A 59 -2.55 -11.63 3.70
N ASP A 60 -3.76 -12.18 3.58
CA ASP A 60 -4.56 -12.62 4.72
C ASP A 60 -3.89 -13.75 5.50
N LEU A 61 -3.23 -14.69 4.81
CA LEU A 61 -2.45 -15.75 5.43
C LEU A 61 -1.23 -15.21 6.19
N CYS A 62 -0.55 -14.20 5.63
CA CYS A 62 0.57 -13.55 6.31
C CYS A 62 0.10 -12.81 7.56
N ALA A 63 -1.05 -12.14 7.48
CA ALA A 63 -1.66 -11.48 8.63
C ALA A 63 -2.05 -12.48 9.72
N TYR A 64 -2.68 -13.60 9.36
CA TYR A 64 -3.02 -14.67 10.30
C TYR A 64 -1.79 -15.27 11.00
N LYS A 65 -0.66 -15.36 10.29
CA LYS A 65 0.61 -15.85 10.84
C LYS A 65 1.47 -14.76 11.49
N ALA A 66 0.98 -13.52 11.57
CA ALA A 66 1.71 -12.36 12.07
C ALA A 66 3.07 -12.13 11.37
N LEU A 67 3.17 -12.39 10.06
CA LEU A 67 4.42 -12.27 9.29
C LEU A 67 4.49 -10.92 8.55
N LEU A 68 5.26 -9.96 9.07
CA LEU A 68 5.34 -8.61 8.51
C LEU A 68 6.00 -8.58 7.12
N ASN A 69 7.24 -9.09 7.02
CA ASN A 69 8.00 -9.00 5.78
C ASN A 69 7.31 -9.72 4.60
N PRO A 70 6.83 -10.98 4.75
CA PRO A 70 6.05 -11.64 3.70
C PRO A 70 4.78 -10.88 3.31
N CYS A 71 4.09 -10.24 4.27
CA CYS A 71 2.90 -9.46 3.99
C CYS A 71 3.23 -8.26 3.09
N ILE A 72 4.25 -7.46 3.45
CA ILE A 72 4.69 -6.31 2.65
C ILE A 72 5.13 -6.75 1.25
N LEU A 73 5.87 -7.87 1.13
CA LEU A 73 6.28 -8.42 -0.16
C LEU A 73 5.08 -8.84 -1.04
N CYS A 74 4.02 -9.38 -0.44
CA CYS A 74 2.79 -9.71 -1.17
C CYS A 74 2.08 -8.45 -1.68
N ILE A 75 2.05 -7.38 -0.88
CA ILE A 75 1.48 -6.08 -1.28
C ILE A 75 2.31 -5.46 -2.42
N ASN A 76 3.63 -5.48 -2.32
CA ASN A 76 4.52 -5.01 -3.39
C ASN A 76 4.31 -5.84 -4.69
N LEU A 77 4.12 -7.16 -4.57
CA LEU A 77 3.81 -8.01 -5.72
C LEU A 77 2.48 -7.63 -6.38
N LEU A 78 1.47 -7.29 -5.58
CA LEU A 78 0.20 -6.79 -6.09
C LEU A 78 0.40 -5.49 -6.88
N GLN A 79 1.12 -4.52 -6.34
CA GLN A 79 1.43 -3.25 -7.02
C GLN A 79 2.21 -3.48 -8.32
N MET A 80 3.22 -4.36 -8.29
CA MET A 80 4.01 -4.74 -9.46
C MET A 80 3.13 -5.28 -10.59
N ILE A 81 2.19 -6.16 -10.26
CA ILE A 81 1.27 -6.77 -11.22
C ILE A 81 0.30 -5.73 -11.80
N VAL A 82 -0.26 -4.87 -10.96
CA VAL A 82 -1.19 -3.81 -11.37
C VAL A 82 -0.47 -2.81 -12.30
N GLN A 83 0.72 -2.36 -11.96
CA GLN A 83 1.49 -1.39 -12.74
C GLN A 83 2.30 -2.00 -13.89
N ALA A 84 2.34 -3.34 -14.00
CA ALA A 84 3.17 -4.07 -14.95
C ALA A 84 4.64 -3.60 -14.91
N ARG A 85 5.19 -3.49 -13.69
CA ARG A 85 6.55 -3.00 -13.43
C ARG A 85 7.15 -3.74 -12.24
N TRP A 86 8.47 -3.80 -12.19
CA TRP A 86 9.17 -4.31 -11.01
C TRP A 86 9.29 -3.23 -9.94
N ILE A 87 9.25 -3.62 -8.68
CA ILE A 87 9.49 -2.72 -7.52
C ILE A 87 10.91 -2.13 -7.53
N THR A 88 11.85 -2.79 -8.22
CA THR A 88 13.24 -2.31 -8.38
C THR A 88 13.41 -1.37 -9.58
N ASP A 89 12.38 -1.22 -10.41
CA ASP A 89 12.41 -0.22 -11.48
C ASP A 89 12.12 1.16 -10.91
N PRO A 90 12.70 2.22 -11.50
CA PRO A 90 12.37 3.58 -11.10
C PRO A 90 10.88 3.88 -11.30
N ASP A 91 10.27 4.47 -10.27
CA ASP A 91 8.83 4.78 -10.23
C ASP A 91 8.36 5.63 -11.40
N ILE A 92 9.26 6.41 -12.00
CA ILE A 92 8.94 7.28 -13.13
C ILE A 92 8.52 6.54 -14.39
N LEU A 93 8.89 5.26 -14.52
CA LEU A 93 8.48 4.40 -15.63
C LEU A 93 7.01 3.96 -15.54
N THR A 94 6.29 4.41 -14.50
CA THR A 94 4.82 4.31 -14.40
C THR A 94 4.11 5.41 -15.19
N LEU A 95 4.78 6.54 -15.46
CA LEU A 95 4.22 7.66 -16.20
C LEU A 95 3.85 7.26 -17.65
N PRO A 96 2.77 7.82 -18.20
CA PRO A 96 2.37 7.56 -19.59
C PRO A 96 3.47 8.06 -20.55
N HIS A 97 3.61 7.39 -21.69
CA HIS A 97 4.61 7.70 -22.74
C HIS A 97 6.09 7.55 -22.34
N ILE A 98 6.40 7.32 -21.06
CA ILE A 98 7.75 7.06 -20.58
C ILE A 98 8.03 5.56 -20.56
N THR A 99 8.60 5.07 -21.66
CA THR A 99 8.96 3.65 -21.82
C THR A 99 10.45 3.39 -21.65
N ASP A 100 11.29 4.39 -21.89
CA ASP A 100 12.75 4.25 -21.90
C ASP A 100 13.39 4.63 -20.55
N ARG A 101 14.44 3.90 -20.17
CA ARG A 101 15.28 4.17 -19.00
C ARG A 101 16.14 5.42 -19.16
N SER A 102 16.31 5.94 -20.37
CA SER A 102 17.00 7.22 -20.61
C SER A 102 16.38 8.38 -19.81
N PHE A 103 15.06 8.36 -19.59
CA PHE A 103 14.32 9.36 -18.83
C PHE A 103 14.71 9.42 -17.34
N ILE A 104 15.30 8.36 -16.78
CA ILE A 104 15.77 8.36 -15.38
C ILE A 104 16.75 9.52 -15.14
N ARG A 105 17.62 9.78 -16.12
CA ARG A 105 18.63 10.85 -16.03
C ARG A 105 18.03 12.25 -16.03
N ILE A 106 16.84 12.41 -16.61
CA ILE A 106 16.18 13.71 -16.79
C ILE A 106 15.53 14.18 -15.49
N PHE A 107 14.94 13.25 -14.76
CA PHE A 107 14.16 13.60 -13.58
C PHE A 107 14.97 13.58 -12.30
N SER A 108 15.98 12.71 -12.18
CA SER A 108 16.86 12.58 -10.99
C SER A 108 16.14 12.44 -9.63
N SER A 109 14.81 12.38 -9.63
CA SER A 109 13.91 12.55 -8.51
C SER A 109 12.88 11.42 -8.49
N TYR A 110 12.40 11.09 -7.30
CA TYR A 110 11.32 10.13 -7.10
C TYR A 110 9.98 10.66 -7.59
N LEU A 111 9.04 9.77 -7.92
CA LEU A 111 7.72 10.14 -8.43
C LEU A 111 6.98 11.11 -7.49
N CYS A 112 7.07 10.88 -6.18
CA CYS A 112 6.46 11.73 -5.15
C CYS A 112 6.94 13.19 -5.19
N GLN A 113 8.19 13.45 -5.59
CA GLN A 113 8.73 14.81 -5.72
C GLN A 113 8.23 15.52 -6.98
N LEU A 114 7.75 14.77 -7.97
CA LEU A 114 7.24 15.30 -9.23
C LEU A 114 5.77 15.69 -9.16
N ILE A 115 5.05 15.30 -8.10
CA ILE A 115 3.63 15.63 -7.93
C ILE A 115 3.44 17.15 -7.86
N ASP A 116 4.36 17.87 -7.21
CA ASP A 116 4.32 19.34 -7.05
C ASP A 116 5.07 20.11 -8.16
N ILE A 117 5.48 19.45 -9.26
CA ILE A 117 6.25 20.13 -10.31
C ILE A 117 5.38 21.12 -11.10
N LYS A 118 5.92 22.30 -11.37
CA LYS A 118 5.28 23.28 -12.27
C LYS A 118 5.28 22.75 -13.70
N HIS A 119 4.19 22.98 -14.43
CA HIS A 119 4.03 22.59 -15.84
C HIS A 119 5.16 23.10 -16.74
N GLU A 120 5.58 24.35 -16.56
CA GLU A 120 6.67 24.97 -17.33
C GLU A 120 8.00 24.23 -17.16
N THR A 121 8.33 23.83 -15.93
CA THR A 121 9.54 23.06 -15.62
C THR A 121 9.49 21.67 -16.26
N LEU A 122 8.31 21.05 -16.29
CA LEU A 122 8.10 19.76 -16.93
C LEU A 122 8.31 19.86 -18.45
N ILE A 123 7.73 20.88 -19.10
CA ILE A 123 7.93 21.15 -20.53
C ILE A 123 9.42 21.36 -20.80
N HIS A 124 10.10 22.22 -20.05
CA HIS A 124 11.51 22.51 -20.26
C HIS A 124 12.39 21.24 -20.19
N LYS A 125 12.07 20.32 -19.28
CA LYS A 125 12.80 19.04 -19.12
C LYS A 125 12.49 18.00 -20.20
N LEU A 126 11.28 17.99 -20.76
CA LEU A 126 10.80 16.91 -21.64
C LEU A 126 10.65 17.28 -23.11
N GLN A 127 10.63 18.57 -23.44
CA GLN A 127 10.41 19.08 -24.80
C GLN A 127 11.37 18.50 -25.86
N SER A 128 12.58 18.06 -25.45
CA SER A 128 13.56 17.45 -26.35
C SER A 128 13.23 16.00 -26.74
N HIS A 129 12.33 15.34 -26.01
CA HIS A 129 12.05 13.91 -26.16
C HIS A 129 10.59 13.57 -26.44
N LEU A 130 9.65 14.44 -26.06
CA LEU A 130 8.20 14.18 -26.15
C LEU A 130 7.46 15.36 -26.78
N THR A 131 6.30 15.07 -27.37
CA THR A 131 5.42 16.11 -27.92
C THR A 131 4.68 16.86 -26.82
N SER A 132 4.22 18.08 -27.10
CA SER A 132 3.44 18.89 -26.14
C SER A 132 2.18 18.18 -25.64
N THR A 133 1.54 17.35 -26.48
CA THR A 133 0.38 16.54 -26.09
C THR A 133 0.76 15.45 -25.07
N GLN A 134 1.85 14.72 -25.30
CA GLN A 134 2.35 13.70 -24.37
C GLN A 134 2.79 14.32 -23.03
N ILE A 135 3.38 15.51 -23.05
CA ILE A 135 3.77 16.23 -21.84
C ILE A 135 2.53 16.66 -21.04
N ASN A 136 1.46 17.09 -21.72
CA ASN A 136 0.19 17.39 -21.06
C ASN A 136 -0.45 16.14 -20.45
N ASP A 137 -0.42 15.00 -21.15
CA ASP A 137 -0.92 13.73 -20.59
C ASP A 137 -0.16 13.31 -19.32
N ILE A 138 1.17 13.51 -19.31
CA ILE A 138 2.01 13.25 -18.13
C ILE A 138 1.65 14.23 -17.00
N TYR A 139 1.46 15.51 -17.30
CA TYR A 139 1.09 16.50 -16.30
C TYR A 139 -0.28 16.21 -15.69
N ASP A 140 -1.27 15.88 -16.51
CA ASP A 140 -2.61 15.48 -16.07
C ASP A 140 -2.57 14.18 -15.26
N TYR A 141 -1.64 13.27 -15.57
CA TYR A 141 -1.38 12.10 -14.75
C TYR A 141 -0.83 12.49 -13.37
N LEU A 142 0.20 13.33 -13.31
CA LEU A 142 0.85 13.76 -12.07
C LEU A 142 -0.12 14.47 -11.12
N ILE A 143 -0.97 15.37 -11.65
CA ILE A 143 -1.99 16.07 -10.85
C ILE A 143 -3.02 15.10 -10.25
N ARG A 144 -3.34 14.00 -10.96
CA ARG A 144 -4.31 13.00 -10.50
C ARG A 144 -3.74 12.05 -9.44
N LEU A 145 -2.42 11.92 -9.35
CA LEU A 145 -1.80 11.06 -8.34
C LEU A 145 -2.26 11.44 -6.93
N PRO A 146 -2.46 10.47 -6.04
CA PRO A 146 -2.88 10.74 -4.67
C PRO A 146 -1.73 11.33 -3.86
N GLN A 147 -1.85 12.61 -3.51
CA GLN A 147 -1.03 13.24 -2.48
C GLN A 147 -1.79 13.24 -1.16
N ILE A 148 -1.36 12.37 -0.25
CA ILE A 148 -2.04 12.11 1.02
C ILE A 148 -1.09 12.48 2.15
N GLU A 149 -1.58 13.36 3.01
CA GLU A 149 -0.98 13.69 4.29
C GLU A 149 -1.59 12.77 5.35
N LEU A 150 -0.72 12.13 6.15
CA LEU A 150 -1.10 11.19 7.20
C LEU A 150 -0.64 11.72 8.55
N ASN A 151 -1.59 11.88 9.47
CA ASN A 151 -1.33 12.16 10.88
C ASN A 151 -1.85 11.00 11.73
N TYR A 152 -1.19 10.68 12.84
CA TYR A 152 -1.59 9.55 13.68
C TYR A 152 -1.41 9.86 15.16
N ASN A 153 -2.37 9.44 15.97
CA ASN A 153 -2.38 9.56 17.43
C ASN A 153 -2.82 8.23 18.04
N ILE A 154 -2.42 7.95 19.28
CA ILE A 154 -2.93 6.78 20.02
C ILE A 154 -4.10 7.22 20.89
N ARG A 155 -5.20 6.49 20.79
CA ARG A 155 -6.36 6.59 21.66
C ARG A 155 -6.45 5.34 22.53
N GLY A 156 -6.75 5.52 23.80
CA GLY A 156 -6.97 4.42 24.73
C GLY A 156 -7.12 4.91 26.16
N PHE A 157 -7.29 3.95 27.06
CA PHE A 157 -7.36 4.22 28.48
C PHE A 157 -5.95 4.20 29.07
N TRP A 158 -5.62 5.22 29.85
CA TRP A 158 -4.44 5.25 30.72
C TRP A 158 -4.80 5.28 32.20
N SER A 159 -6.01 5.76 32.51
CA SER A 159 -6.54 5.84 33.86
C SER A 159 -8.05 5.60 33.83
N ILE A 160 -8.84 6.53 34.36
CA ILE A 160 -10.31 6.47 34.38
C ILE A 160 -10.89 6.93 33.04
N ASN A 161 -10.21 7.87 32.36
CA ASN A 161 -10.70 8.45 31.12
C ASN A 161 -9.98 7.90 29.91
N GLU A 162 -10.72 7.79 28.82
CA GLU A 162 -10.18 7.56 27.50
C GLU A 162 -9.56 8.86 26.99
N GLU A 163 -8.29 8.81 26.62
CA GLU A 163 -7.56 9.98 26.13
C GLU A 163 -7.05 9.72 24.71
N THR A 164 -6.67 10.77 24.01
CA THR A 164 -5.92 10.69 22.75
C THR A 164 -4.58 11.39 22.96
N ARG A 165 -3.48 10.65 22.83
CA ARG A 165 -2.12 11.13 23.06
C ARG A 165 -1.32 11.11 21.75
N GLN A 166 -0.46 12.12 21.61
CA GLN A 166 0.53 12.14 20.54
C GLN A 166 1.69 11.21 20.88
N LEU A 167 2.27 10.60 19.86
CA LEU A 167 3.43 9.72 19.99
C LEU A 167 4.74 10.53 20.02
N PRO A 168 5.79 10.09 20.73
CA PRO A 168 5.87 8.87 21.55
C PRO A 168 5.12 9.00 22.89
N THR A 169 4.60 7.88 23.40
CA THR A 169 3.85 7.84 24.67
C THR A 169 4.05 6.53 25.41
N ASN A 170 3.75 6.53 26.70
CA ASN A 170 3.79 5.34 27.54
C ASN A 170 2.48 4.57 27.35
N VAL A 171 2.49 3.25 27.31
CA VAL A 171 1.29 2.40 27.17
C VAL A 171 1.40 1.23 28.13
N HIS A 172 0.28 0.68 28.60
CA HIS A 172 0.34 -0.48 29.49
C HIS A 172 0.49 -1.78 28.70
N ALA A 173 1.19 -2.75 29.28
CA ALA A 173 1.29 -4.11 28.76
C ALA A 173 -0.08 -4.82 28.75
N ASP A 174 -0.29 -5.70 27.77
CA ASP A 174 -1.50 -6.53 27.61
C ASP A 174 -2.80 -5.70 27.64
N GLN A 175 -2.81 -4.57 26.95
CA GLN A 175 -3.98 -3.69 26.83
C GLN A 175 -4.24 -3.34 25.36
N GLU A 176 -5.51 -3.21 25.01
CA GLU A 176 -5.94 -2.76 23.69
C GLU A 176 -5.84 -1.22 23.59
N TYR A 177 -5.18 -0.77 22.53
CA TYR A 177 -5.10 0.63 22.13
C TYR A 177 -5.55 0.79 20.68
N THR A 178 -6.07 1.96 20.35
CA THR A 178 -6.48 2.31 18.98
C THR A 178 -5.56 3.37 18.41
N LEU A 179 -4.86 3.06 17.32
CA LEU A 179 -4.16 4.05 16.53
C LEU A 179 -5.17 4.78 15.63
N GLN A 180 -5.42 6.05 15.94
CA GLN A 180 -6.30 6.93 15.19
C GLN A 180 -5.51 7.67 14.11
N ILE A 181 -5.72 7.29 12.86
CA ILE A 181 -5.04 7.83 11.69
C ILE A 181 -5.96 8.82 10.98
N THR A 182 -5.51 10.04 10.79
CA THR A 182 -6.21 11.08 10.03
C THR A 182 -5.53 11.27 8.68
N LEU A 183 -6.27 10.99 7.61
CA LEU A 183 -5.84 11.16 6.23
C LEU A 183 -6.44 12.43 5.64
N LYS A 184 -5.61 13.20 4.91
CA LYS A 184 -6.03 14.39 4.16
C LYS A 184 -5.45 14.35 2.75
N ARG A 185 -6.31 14.40 1.73
CA ARG A 185 -5.86 14.50 0.34
C ARG A 185 -5.58 15.97 0.02
N LEU A 186 -4.35 16.27 -0.41
CA LEU A 186 -3.93 17.64 -0.76
C LEU A 186 -4.35 18.01 -2.18
N ASN A 187 -4.48 17.03 -3.08
CA ASN A 187 -4.77 17.26 -4.49
C ASN A 187 -6.26 17.55 -4.75
N ARG A 188 -6.52 18.63 -5.48
CA ARG A 188 -7.88 19.05 -5.90
C ARG A 188 -8.29 18.32 -7.17
N ILE A 189 -8.88 17.15 -7.03
CA ILE A 189 -9.41 16.38 -8.18
C ILE A 189 -10.84 16.82 -8.50
N ARG A 190 -11.22 16.79 -9.78
CA ARG A 190 -12.59 17.08 -10.25
C ARG A 190 -13.54 15.93 -9.87
N ARG A 191 -14.81 16.25 -9.59
CA ARG A 191 -15.77 15.33 -8.95
C ARG A 191 -15.98 13.94 -9.59
N ASN A 192 -15.66 13.78 -10.87
CA ASN A 192 -15.86 12.53 -11.61
C ASN A 192 -14.59 11.68 -11.82
N ASP A 193 -13.39 12.19 -11.47
CA ASP A 193 -12.11 11.51 -11.75
C ASP A 193 -11.56 10.70 -10.56
N TYR A 194 -12.22 10.75 -9.39
CA TYR A 194 -11.71 10.18 -8.13
C TYR A 194 -11.54 8.65 -8.09
N ARG A 195 -12.07 7.93 -9.09
CA ARG A 195 -12.27 6.48 -8.94
C ARG A 195 -11.20 5.67 -9.64
N GLN A 196 -10.80 6.04 -10.84
CA GLN A 196 -10.02 5.09 -11.64
C GLN A 196 -8.52 5.26 -11.38
N LEU A 197 -7.90 4.18 -10.91
CA LEU A 197 -6.45 4.05 -10.96
C LEU A 197 -6.00 4.33 -12.38
N THR A 198 -5.16 5.36 -12.54
CA THR A 198 -4.63 5.70 -13.85
C THR A 198 -3.49 4.71 -14.11
N THR A 199 -3.84 3.56 -14.68
CA THR A 199 -2.86 2.56 -15.09
C THR A 199 -2.95 2.43 -16.61
N SER A 200 -1.80 2.33 -17.26
CA SER A 200 -1.73 2.13 -18.72
C SER A 200 -1.97 0.67 -19.12
N THR A 201 -2.09 -0.25 -18.16
CA THR A 201 -1.90 -1.68 -18.41
C THR A 201 -2.99 -2.60 -17.84
N VAL A 202 -3.83 -2.16 -16.89
CA VAL A 202 -4.84 -3.06 -16.31
C VAL A 202 -6.08 -3.09 -17.19
N THR A 203 -6.49 -4.31 -17.56
CA THR A 203 -7.66 -4.59 -18.43
C THR A 203 -9.00 -4.27 -17.78
N LYS A 204 -9.03 -4.02 -16.47
CA LYS A 204 -10.22 -3.70 -15.67
C LYS A 204 -9.99 -2.38 -14.92
N SER A 205 -11.00 -1.51 -14.93
CA SER A 205 -11.02 -0.34 -14.07
C SER A 205 -10.95 -0.79 -12.61
N LYS A 206 -9.90 -0.37 -11.91
CA LYS A 206 -9.71 -0.67 -10.50
C LYS A 206 -9.77 0.64 -9.73
N ASP A 207 -10.50 0.61 -8.62
CA ASP A 207 -10.61 1.77 -7.76
C ASP A 207 -9.36 1.93 -6.90
N GLU A 208 -8.98 3.18 -6.61
CA GLU A 208 -7.89 3.49 -5.69
C GLU A 208 -8.19 2.90 -4.31
N SER A 209 -7.33 2.03 -3.79
CA SER A 209 -7.45 1.54 -2.43
C SER A 209 -6.11 1.44 -1.71
N TRP A 210 -6.21 1.43 -0.38
CA TRP A 210 -5.08 1.58 0.53
C TRP A 210 -5.09 0.48 1.57
N ILE A 211 -3.91 0.10 2.03
CA ILE A 211 -3.72 -0.91 3.07
C ILE A 211 -2.85 -0.29 4.14
N PHE A 212 -3.36 -0.28 5.37
CA PHE A 212 -2.58 0.01 6.56
C PHE A 212 -2.00 -1.29 7.10
N VAL A 213 -0.71 -1.30 7.37
CA VAL A 213 -0.03 -2.39 8.07
C VAL A 213 0.72 -1.79 9.24
N LEU A 214 0.40 -2.25 10.45
CA LEU A 214 1.15 -1.94 11.66
C LEU A 214 1.97 -3.17 12.03
N GLY A 215 3.27 -2.99 12.26
CA GLY A 215 4.14 -4.09 12.65
C GLY A 215 5.33 -3.64 13.47
N ASN A 216 5.95 -4.60 14.15
CA ASN A 216 7.22 -4.43 14.82
C ASN A 216 8.32 -4.90 13.87
N THR A 217 9.17 -3.97 13.46
CA THR A 217 10.24 -4.23 12.49
C THR A 217 11.45 -4.95 13.09
N ASP A 218 11.61 -4.90 14.41
CA ASP A 218 12.68 -5.60 15.12
C ASP A 218 12.35 -7.10 15.28
N THR A 219 11.09 -7.43 15.58
CA THR A 219 10.62 -8.83 15.67
C THR A 219 10.18 -9.40 14.31
N GLY A 220 9.85 -8.54 13.34
CA GLY A 220 9.24 -8.93 12.07
C GLY A 220 7.77 -9.35 12.22
N GLU A 221 7.13 -8.98 13.32
CA GLU A 221 5.76 -9.33 13.65
C GLU A 221 4.77 -8.33 13.05
N LEU A 222 3.76 -8.84 12.36
CA LEU A 222 2.61 -8.06 11.90
C LEU A 222 1.59 -8.00 13.02
N ILE A 223 1.30 -6.80 13.50
CA ILE A 223 0.40 -6.55 14.62
C ILE A 223 -1.04 -6.37 14.11
N CYS A 224 -1.23 -5.51 13.11
CA CYS A 224 -2.55 -5.20 12.59
C CYS A 224 -2.50 -4.89 11.10
N ILE A 225 -3.54 -5.28 10.37
CA ILE A 225 -3.74 -4.92 8.96
C ILE A 225 -5.18 -4.45 8.76
N LYS A 226 -5.36 -3.35 8.03
CA LYS A 226 -6.69 -2.84 7.67
C LYS A 226 -6.70 -2.36 6.23
N ARG A 227 -7.65 -2.90 5.44
CA ARG A 227 -7.92 -2.42 4.08
C ARG A 227 -8.85 -1.22 4.13
N PHE A 228 -8.55 -0.21 3.34
CA PHE A 228 -9.27 1.04 3.27
C PHE A 228 -9.59 1.36 1.80
N ASN A 229 -10.83 1.08 1.41
CA ASN A 229 -11.31 1.22 0.03
C ASN A 229 -12.19 2.47 -0.16
N GLN A 230 -12.15 3.40 0.79
CA GLN A 230 -12.94 4.63 0.71
C GLN A 230 -12.14 5.73 0.04
N ILE A 231 -12.83 6.57 -0.73
CA ILE A 231 -12.22 7.72 -1.38
C ILE A 231 -11.83 8.76 -0.32
N ILE A 232 -10.54 9.04 -0.22
CA ILE A 232 -10.01 10.10 0.65
C ILE A 232 -10.41 11.44 0.04
N ARG A 233 -11.36 12.13 0.67
CA ARG A 233 -11.83 13.46 0.26
C ARG A 233 -11.01 14.55 0.97
N SER A 234 -11.62 15.30 1.89
CA SER A 234 -10.96 16.37 2.64
C SER A 234 -10.27 15.85 3.89
N GLN A 235 -10.96 15.07 4.71
CA GLN A 235 -10.41 14.47 5.92
C GLN A 235 -11.13 13.15 6.18
N THR A 236 -10.38 12.08 6.46
CA THR A 236 -10.95 10.79 6.82
C THR A 236 -10.15 10.17 7.94
N THR A 237 -10.85 9.69 8.95
CA THR A 237 -10.22 9.08 10.13
C THR A 237 -10.37 7.57 10.05
N VAL A 238 -9.29 6.84 10.27
CA VAL A 238 -9.23 5.38 10.29
C VAL A 238 -8.67 4.94 11.63
N SER A 239 -9.39 4.08 12.33
CA SER A 239 -8.92 3.43 13.56
C SER A 239 -8.24 2.10 13.27
N LEU A 240 -7.08 1.84 13.86
CA LEU A 240 -6.46 0.52 13.92
C LEU A 240 -6.36 0.08 15.38
N SER A 241 -7.13 -0.92 15.77
CA SER A 241 -7.01 -1.52 17.10
C SER A 241 -5.84 -2.50 17.12
N PHE A 242 -5.08 -2.49 18.21
CA PHE A 242 -4.02 -3.46 18.47
C PHE A 242 -3.82 -3.66 19.98
N VAL A 243 -3.31 -4.82 20.34
CA VAL A 243 -2.95 -5.15 21.73
C VAL A 243 -1.46 -4.96 21.91
N THR A 244 -1.06 -4.33 23.01
CA THR A 244 0.35 -4.15 23.37
C THR A 244 0.99 -5.47 23.82
N SER A 245 2.29 -5.59 23.56
CA SER A 245 3.08 -6.73 24.03
C SER A 245 3.20 -6.75 25.55
N ASN A 246 3.39 -7.94 26.13
CA ASN A 246 3.73 -8.12 27.54
C ASN A 246 5.19 -7.73 27.89
N ILE A 247 6.03 -7.49 26.88
CA ILE A 247 7.43 -7.14 27.07
C ILE A 247 7.54 -5.65 27.40
N ILE A 248 7.79 -5.38 28.68
CA ILE A 248 8.03 -4.03 29.20
C ILE A 248 9.27 -3.41 28.55
N GLY A 249 9.17 -2.13 28.23
CA GLY A 249 10.25 -1.34 27.67
C GLY A 249 9.89 -0.65 26.36
N ARG A 250 10.87 0.05 25.81
CA ARG A 250 10.71 0.82 24.59
C ARG A 250 10.67 -0.10 23.37
N GLN A 251 9.54 -0.10 22.66
CA GLN A 251 9.37 -0.84 21.41
C GLN A 251 9.23 0.12 20.23
N ARG A 252 9.83 -0.26 19.09
CA ARG A 252 9.70 0.47 17.83
C ARG A 252 8.61 -0.18 16.99
N LEU A 253 7.58 0.60 16.68
CA LEU A 253 6.52 0.21 15.76
C LEU A 253 6.65 1.00 14.47
N THR A 254 6.25 0.36 13.38
CA THR A 254 6.22 0.97 12.06
C THR A 254 4.82 0.85 11.49
N LEU A 255 4.24 2.01 11.14
CA LEU A 255 3.02 2.10 10.35
C LEU A 255 3.38 2.24 8.87
N TYR A 256 2.94 1.27 8.07
CA TYR A 256 3.00 1.30 6.62
C TYR A 256 1.64 1.73 6.06
N PHE A 257 1.66 2.72 5.19
CA PHE A 257 0.52 3.14 4.39
C PHE A 257 0.84 2.83 2.92
N LEU A 258 0.25 1.73 2.44
CA LEU A 258 0.61 1.13 1.15
C LEU A 258 -0.55 1.26 0.17
N SER A 259 -0.26 1.64 -1.07
CA SER A 259 -1.25 1.58 -2.15
C SER A 259 -1.41 0.14 -2.63
N ASP A 260 -2.61 -0.24 -3.04
CA ASP A 260 -2.81 -1.55 -3.69
C ASP A 260 -2.61 -1.51 -5.21
N GLY A 261 -2.22 -0.35 -5.76
CA GLY A 261 -2.19 -0.14 -7.20
C GLY A 261 -1.18 0.87 -7.71
N TYR A 262 -0.59 1.73 -6.88
CA TYR A 262 0.51 2.61 -7.29
C TYR A 262 1.85 2.11 -6.75
N LEU A 263 2.91 2.35 -7.52
CA LEU A 263 4.30 2.17 -7.08
C LEU A 263 4.89 3.54 -6.75
N GLY A 264 5.73 3.62 -5.72
CA GLY A 264 6.44 4.84 -5.35
C GLY A 264 5.62 5.88 -4.56
N LEU A 265 4.41 5.53 -4.11
CA LEU A 265 3.55 6.38 -3.27
C LEU A 265 3.36 5.85 -1.85
N ASP A 266 4.03 4.75 -1.53
CA ASP A 266 3.97 4.13 -0.22
C ASP A 266 4.67 5.01 0.83
N GLN A 267 4.09 5.06 2.02
CA GLN A 267 4.62 5.84 3.14
C GLN A 267 4.90 4.93 4.33
N GLN A 268 5.97 5.23 5.05
CA GLN A 268 6.40 4.50 6.25
C GLN A 268 6.65 5.49 7.38
N TYR A 269 6.06 5.23 8.54
CA TYR A 269 6.20 6.03 9.75
C TYR A 269 6.67 5.16 10.91
N ASP A 270 7.90 5.39 11.36
CA ASP A 270 8.46 4.74 12.54
C ASP A 270 8.15 5.60 13.78
N PHE A 271 7.65 4.96 14.83
CA PHE A 271 7.42 5.61 16.12
C PHE A 271 7.73 4.65 17.27
N PHE A 272 7.84 5.21 18.48
CA PHE A 272 8.19 4.46 19.67
C PHE A 272 7.04 4.48 20.67
N ILE A 273 6.82 3.36 21.33
CA ILE A 273 5.94 3.22 22.49
C ILE A 273 6.75 2.69 23.67
N ASP A 274 6.54 3.28 24.85
CA ASP A 274 7.19 2.82 26.08
C ASP A 274 6.18 1.96 26.86
N ILE A 275 6.39 0.64 26.84
CA ILE A 275 5.47 -0.29 27.50
C ILE A 275 5.78 -0.34 28.99
N GLU A 276 4.81 0.05 29.81
CA GLU A 276 4.81 -0.03 31.27
C GLU A 276 4.09 -1.30 31.75
N SER A 277 4.21 -1.60 33.04
CA SER A 277 3.50 -2.73 33.66
C SER A 277 1.99 -2.62 33.45
N ALA A 278 1.34 -3.79 33.30
CA ALA A 278 -0.10 -3.88 33.19
C ALA A 278 -0.81 -3.19 34.36
N SER A 279 -1.90 -2.48 34.05
CA SER A 279 -2.74 -1.81 35.04
C SER A 279 -4.13 -2.43 35.02
N LEU A 280 -4.49 -3.08 36.13
CA LEU A 280 -5.78 -3.77 36.30
C LEU A 280 -6.97 -2.83 36.13
N GLN A 281 -6.86 -1.57 36.59
CA GLN A 281 -7.93 -0.59 36.45
C GLN A 281 -8.20 -0.26 34.98
N THR A 282 -7.13 -0.14 34.20
CA THR A 282 -7.20 0.25 32.80
C THR A 282 -7.71 -0.89 31.93
N GLN A 283 -7.33 -2.13 32.25
CA GLN A 283 -7.87 -3.35 31.63
C GLN A 283 -9.37 -3.50 31.87
N ILE A 284 -9.84 -3.35 33.11
CA ILE A 284 -11.27 -3.43 33.44
C ILE A 284 -12.08 -2.39 32.66
N ASN A 285 -11.59 -1.16 32.55
CA ASN A 285 -12.29 -0.10 31.83
C ASN A 285 -12.39 -0.40 30.33
N THR A 286 -11.34 -0.97 29.74
CA THR A 286 -11.34 -1.35 28.32
C THR A 286 -12.31 -2.51 28.05
N GLU A 287 -12.35 -3.51 28.94
CA GLU A 287 -13.31 -4.63 28.84
C GLU A 287 -14.76 -4.16 29.02
N LEU A 288 -15.03 -3.28 29.99
CA LEU A 288 -16.36 -2.73 30.21
C LEU A 288 -16.85 -1.91 29.00
N ASP A 289 -15.99 -1.08 28.41
CA ASP A 289 -16.35 -0.29 27.23
C ASP A 289 -16.69 -1.18 26.03
N SER A 290 -15.90 -2.25 25.82
CA SER A 290 -16.18 -3.24 24.76
C SER A 290 -17.53 -3.96 24.94
N LEU A 291 -17.93 -4.26 26.18
CA LEU A 291 -19.20 -4.92 26.50
C LEU A 291 -20.38 -3.98 26.30
N VAL A 292 -20.22 -2.69 26.61
CA VAL A 292 -21.25 -1.66 26.37
C VAL A 292 -21.47 -1.48 24.88
N ASP A 293 -20.40 -1.35 24.09
CA ASP A 293 -20.49 -1.26 22.62
C ASP A 293 -21.19 -2.49 22.01
N GLU A 294 -20.90 -3.70 22.50
CA GLU A 294 -21.55 -4.92 22.01
C GLU A 294 -23.04 -4.98 22.34
N LEU A 295 -23.44 -4.50 23.52
CA LEU A 295 -24.85 -4.40 23.93
C LEU A 295 -25.62 -3.39 23.09
N ASP A 296 -25.02 -2.22 22.83
CA ASP A 296 -25.63 -1.17 22.01
C ASP A 296 -25.81 -1.63 20.56
N GLN A 297 -24.84 -2.35 19.99
CA GLN A 297 -24.98 -2.95 18.65
C GLN A 297 -26.09 -4.00 18.58
N ARG A 298 -26.24 -4.84 19.62
CA ARG A 298 -27.32 -5.84 19.69
C ARG A 298 -28.70 -5.20 19.84
N LEU A 299 -28.80 -4.11 20.61
CA LEU A 299 -30.03 -3.34 20.74
C LEU A 299 -30.41 -2.65 19.42
N ALA A 300 -29.44 -2.10 18.70
CA ALA A 300 -29.67 -1.51 17.37
C ALA A 300 -30.09 -2.53 16.31
N ALA A 301 -29.66 -3.79 16.42
CA ALA A 301 -30.05 -4.87 15.51
C ALA A 301 -31.46 -5.44 15.79
N LEU A 302 -32.07 -5.12 16.94
CA LEU A 302 -33.41 -5.57 17.34
C LEU A 302 -34.52 -4.54 17.04
N GLN A 303 -34.16 -3.34 16.55
CA GLN A 303 -35.08 -2.28 16.08
C GLN A 303 -35.19 -2.28 14.56
#